data_AF-A0A7J5AK05-F1
#
_entry.id   AF-A0A7J5AK05-F1
#
_cell.length_a   1.000
_cell.length_b   1.000
_cell.length_c   1.000
_cell.angle_alpha   90.00
_cell.angle_beta   90.00
_cell.angle_gamma   90.00
#
_symmetry.space_group_name_H-M   'P 1'
#
loop_
_entity.id
_entity.type
_entity.pdbx_description
1 polymer ?
#
loop_
_entity_poly.entity_id
_entity_poly.type
_entity_poly.pdbx_seq_one_letter_code
_entity_poly.pdbx_strand_id
1 'polypeptide(L)'
;MKSLNTIECKIDYLIAIISCTLLFIVIKKLIPICLYGLFTLITAFYFFPMRLLINQKKNFISGERFFLIASGVIFSSILVLSILYLYVNDNSFFRNAIIVFSFTNITLMMYFYLKFNKLLLLNFIFTFTSSILLF
;
A
#
# COMPACT_ATOMS: atom_id res chain seq x y z
N MET A 1 -2.51 -11.95 -27.04
CA MET A 1 -1.71 -11.73 -25.80
C MET A 1 -2.63 -11.84 -24.60
N LYS A 2 -2.70 -13.02 -23.96
CA LYS A 2 -3.55 -13.26 -22.79
C LYS A 2 -2.86 -12.74 -21.53
N SER A 3 -3.65 -11.94 -20.80
CA SER A 3 -3.46 -11.30 -19.50
C SER A 3 -2.20 -11.66 -18.71
N LEU A 4 -1.44 -10.63 -18.33
CA LEU A 4 -0.63 -10.70 -17.11
C LEU A 4 -1.51 -11.20 -15.95
N ASN A 5 -1.04 -12.25 -15.27
CA ASN A 5 -1.63 -12.87 -14.09
C ASN A 5 -1.60 -11.90 -12.90
N THR A 6 -2.32 -10.78 -12.99
CA THR A 6 -2.40 -9.78 -11.92
C THR A 6 -3.59 -10.11 -11.02
N ILE A 7 -3.32 -10.25 -9.74
CA ILE A 7 -4.35 -10.33 -8.69
C ILE A 7 -5.06 -8.96 -8.55
N GLU A 8 -4.37 -7.90 -8.97
CA GLU A 8 -4.75 -6.50 -8.87
C GLU A 8 -5.70 -6.07 -9.99
N CYS A 9 -6.72 -5.31 -9.62
CA CYS A 9 -7.65 -4.68 -10.56
C CYS A 9 -7.08 -3.32 -11.00
N LYS A 10 -7.51 -2.84 -12.18
CA LYS A 10 -7.15 -1.50 -12.70
C LYS A 10 -7.39 -0.36 -11.69
N ILE A 11 -8.44 -0.50 -10.87
CA ILE A 11 -8.78 0.46 -9.82
C ILE A 11 -7.71 0.50 -8.72
N ASP A 12 -7.10 -0.64 -8.38
CA ASP A 12 -6.04 -0.70 -7.37
C ASP A 12 -4.84 0.17 -7.82
N TYR A 13 -4.45 0.07 -9.10
CA TYR A 13 -3.43 0.92 -9.76
C TYR A 13 -3.70 2.40 -9.60
N LEU A 14 -4.92 2.81 -9.91
CA LEU A 14 -5.31 4.20 -9.84
C LEU A 14 -5.27 4.72 -8.39
N ILE A 15 -5.72 3.93 -7.42
CA ILE A 15 -5.74 4.32 -6.01
C ILE A 15 -4.33 4.49 -5.43
N ALA A 16 -3.38 3.60 -5.73
CA ALA A 16 -2.02 3.73 -5.20
C ALA A 16 -1.26 4.92 -5.81
N ILE A 17 -1.46 5.17 -7.11
CA ILE A 17 -0.87 6.34 -7.77
C ILE A 17 -1.39 7.62 -7.12
N ILE A 18 -2.71 7.72 -6.92
CA ILE A 18 -3.33 8.87 -6.24
C ILE A 18 -2.81 9.03 -4.81
N SER A 19 -2.62 7.93 -4.09
CA SER A 19 -2.09 7.97 -2.72
C SER A 19 -0.64 8.48 -2.68
N CYS A 20 0.19 8.09 -3.66
CA CYS A 20 1.57 8.59 -3.78
C CYS A 20 1.60 10.09 -4.11
N THR A 21 0.80 10.51 -5.08
CA THR A 21 0.77 11.92 -5.49
C THR A 21 0.25 12.80 -4.36
N LEU A 22 -0.79 12.38 -3.65
CA LEU A 22 -1.29 13.08 -2.47
C LEU A 22 -0.22 13.20 -1.38
N LEU A 23 0.51 12.11 -1.07
CA LEU A 23 1.60 12.16 -0.08
C LEU A 23 2.67 13.19 -0.49
N PHE A 24 3.10 13.18 -1.75
CA PHE A 24 4.08 14.14 -2.27
C PHE A 24 3.60 15.59 -2.14
N ILE A 25 2.36 15.86 -2.54
CA ILE A 25 1.76 17.20 -2.50
C ILE A 25 1.68 17.72 -1.06
N VAL A 26 1.40 16.85 -0.09
CA VAL A 26 1.29 17.21 1.33
C VAL A 26 2.65 17.46 1.96
N ILE A 27 3.67 16.67 1.62
CA ILE A 27 5.05 16.95 2.02
C ILE A 27 5.50 18.32 1.49
N LYS A 28 5.06 18.72 0.29
CA LYS A 28 5.29 20.06 -0.27
C LYS A 28 4.40 21.16 0.34
N LYS A 29 3.59 20.84 1.37
CA LYS A 29 2.67 21.76 2.08
C LYS A 29 1.67 22.45 1.15
N LEU A 30 1.34 21.85 0.01
CA LEU A 30 0.38 22.41 -0.97
C LEU A 30 -1.07 22.13 -0.58
N ILE A 31 -1.33 21.09 0.20
CA ILE A 31 -2.66 20.68 0.67
C ILE A 31 -2.62 20.46 2.19
N PRO A 32 -3.70 20.79 2.93
CA PRO A 32 -3.83 20.48 4.34
C PRO A 32 -3.70 18.98 4.66
N ILE A 33 -2.99 18.67 5.75
CA ILE A 33 -2.84 17.30 6.27
C ILE A 33 -4.21 16.64 6.54
N CYS A 34 -5.23 17.41 6.93
CA CYS A 34 -6.57 16.89 7.17
C CYS A 34 -7.20 16.27 5.92
N LEU A 35 -7.03 16.89 4.74
CA LEU A 35 -7.56 16.34 3.48
C LEU A 35 -6.81 15.06 3.10
N TYR A 36 -5.49 15.06 3.25
CA TYR A 36 -4.68 13.86 3.07
C TYR A 36 -5.13 12.72 3.98
N GLY A 37 -5.33 13.00 5.28
CA GLY A 37 -5.74 12.01 6.25
C GLY A 37 -7.07 11.35 5.88
N LEU A 38 -8.07 12.12 5.46
CA LEU A 38 -9.36 11.60 5.02
C LEU A 38 -9.23 10.65 3.82
N PHE A 39 -8.57 11.08 2.75
CA PHE A 39 -8.39 10.23 1.57
C PHE A 39 -7.58 8.97 1.90
N THR A 40 -6.53 9.13 2.70
CA THR A 40 -5.62 8.05 3.08
C THR A 40 -6.29 7.02 3.99
N LEU A 41 -7.20 7.43 4.87
CA LEU A 41 -8.02 6.52 5.67
C LEU A 41 -9.00 5.73 4.79
N ILE A 42 -9.65 6.38 3.82
CA ILE A 42 -10.54 5.72 2.86
C ILE A 42 -9.76 4.67 2.05
N THR A 43 -8.55 5.01 1.58
CA THR A 43 -7.72 4.06 0.83
C THR A 43 -7.19 2.94 1.71
N ALA A 44 -6.79 3.21 2.95
CA ALA A 44 -6.40 2.18 3.91
C ALA A 44 -7.55 1.18 4.13
N PHE A 45 -8.76 1.69 4.38
CA PHE A 45 -9.94 0.86 4.61
C PHE A 45 -10.37 0.06 3.36
N TYR A 46 -10.17 0.64 2.18
CA TYR A 46 -10.37 -0.05 0.91
C TYR A 46 -9.44 -1.26 0.79
N PHE A 47 -8.13 -1.09 0.96
CA PHE A 47 -7.16 -2.18 0.84
C PHE A 47 -7.32 -3.24 1.93
N PHE A 48 -7.67 -2.82 3.14
CA PHE A 48 -8.04 -3.72 4.23
C PHE A 48 -9.04 -3.03 5.18
N PRO A 49 -10.21 -3.62 5.46
CA PRO A 49 -10.64 -4.99 5.13
C PRO A 49 -11.51 -5.11 3.86
N MET A 50 -11.95 -4.00 3.23
CA MET A 50 -12.99 -4.05 2.20
C MET A 50 -12.63 -4.91 0.99
N ARG A 51 -11.41 -4.80 0.48
CA ARG A 51 -10.91 -5.60 -0.65
C ARG A 51 -10.97 -7.10 -0.36
N LEU A 52 -10.82 -7.51 0.89
CA LEU A 52 -10.97 -8.91 1.30
C LEU A 52 -12.40 -9.39 1.24
N LEU A 53 -13.35 -8.55 1.66
CA LEU A 53 -14.79 -8.85 1.59
C LEU A 53 -15.26 -8.98 0.14
N ILE A 54 -14.78 -8.09 -0.75
CA ILE A 54 -15.14 -8.08 -2.17
C ILE A 54 -14.53 -9.29 -2.91
N ASN A 55 -13.29 -9.65 -2.60
CA ASN A 55 -12.59 -10.75 -3.26
C ASN A 55 -12.94 -12.15 -2.71
N GLN A 56 -13.85 -12.29 -1.74
CA GLN A 56 -14.26 -13.62 -1.21
C GLN A 56 -14.83 -14.55 -2.30
N LYS A 57 -15.40 -13.99 -3.37
CA LYS A 57 -15.99 -14.76 -4.49
C LYS A 57 -14.96 -15.33 -5.48
N LYS A 58 -13.69 -14.94 -5.39
CA LYS A 58 -12.64 -15.45 -6.28
C LYS A 58 -12.05 -16.74 -5.68
N ASN A 59 -11.92 -17.78 -6.50
CA ASN A 59 -11.25 -19.04 -6.15
C ASN A 59 -9.73 -18.86 -6.05
N PHE A 60 -9.27 -18.17 -5.01
CA PHE A 60 -7.85 -18.09 -4.68
C PHE A 60 -7.38 -19.35 -3.97
N ILE A 61 -6.19 -19.83 -4.32
CA ILE A 61 -5.48 -20.84 -3.53
C ILE A 61 -5.21 -20.25 -2.13
N SER A 62 -5.26 -21.07 -1.08
CA SER A 62 -5.11 -20.63 0.32
C SER A 62 -3.87 -19.74 0.54
N GLY A 63 -2.75 -20.08 -0.11
CA GLY A 63 -1.54 -19.26 -0.11
C GLY A 63 -1.75 -17.86 -0.70
N GLU A 64 -2.32 -17.77 -1.90
CA GLU A 64 -2.54 -16.47 -2.58
C GLU A 64 -3.45 -15.55 -1.77
N ARG A 65 -4.47 -16.13 -1.13
CA ARG A 65 -5.36 -15.38 -0.23
C ARG A 65 -4.61 -14.83 0.98
N PHE A 66 -3.75 -15.63 1.60
CA PHE A 66 -2.91 -15.17 2.72
C PHE A 66 -1.98 -14.02 2.30
N PHE A 67 -1.35 -14.10 1.13
CA PHE A 67 -0.49 -13.03 0.62
C PHE A 67 -1.24 -11.74 0.32
N LEU A 68 -2.45 -11.84 -0.25
CA LEU A 68 -3.31 -10.69 -0.49
C LEU A 68 -3.70 -10.02 0.83
N ILE A 69 -4.05 -10.80 1.87
CA ILE A 69 -4.33 -10.29 3.22
C ILE A 69 -3.10 -9.61 3.80
N ALA A 70 -1.97 -10.32 3.87
CA ALA A 70 -0.76 -9.82 4.51
C ALA A 70 -0.28 -8.51 3.88
N SER A 71 -0.24 -8.47 2.55
CA SER A 71 0.17 -7.27 1.82
C SER A 71 -0.83 -6.12 1.95
N GLY A 72 -2.14 -6.41 1.98
CA GLY A 72 -3.18 -5.41 2.24
C GLY A 72 -3.07 -4.79 3.64
N VAL A 73 -2.81 -5.60 4.66
CA VAL A 73 -2.59 -5.15 6.05
C VAL A 73 -1.34 -4.29 6.16
N ILE A 74 -0.23 -4.72 5.53
CA ILE A 74 1.03 -3.95 5.53
C ILE A 74 0.80 -2.61 4.84
N PHE A 75 0.15 -2.60 3.68
CA PHE A 75 -0.14 -1.39 2.92
C PHE A 75 -1.02 -0.41 3.70
N SER A 76 -2.13 -0.88 4.27
CA SER A 76 -3.01 -0.04 5.09
C SER A 76 -2.28 0.51 6.32
N SER A 77 -1.40 -0.29 6.92
CA SER A 77 -0.59 0.15 8.07
C SER A 77 0.37 1.28 7.69
N ILE A 78 1.03 1.18 6.52
CA ILE A 78 1.93 2.23 6.01
C ILE A 78 1.16 3.54 5.79
N LEU A 79 -0.05 3.47 5.22
CA LEU A 79 -0.91 4.64 5.01
C LEU A 79 -1.31 5.31 6.35
N VAL A 80 -1.65 4.53 7.37
CA VAL A 80 -1.99 5.09 8.69
C VAL A 80 -0.74 5.69 9.35
N LEU A 81 0.41 5.02 9.25
CA LEU A 81 1.66 5.51 9.78
C LEU A 81 2.12 6.80 9.08
N SER A 82 1.87 6.97 7.78
CA SER A 82 2.22 8.21 7.07
C SER A 82 1.39 9.41 7.54
N ILE A 83 0.12 9.20 7.90
CA ILE A 83 -0.69 10.25 8.56
C ILE A 83 -0.08 10.62 9.91
N LEU A 84 0.26 9.62 10.74
CA LEU A 84 0.85 9.84 12.06
C LEU A 84 2.21 10.55 11.97
N TYR A 85 3.03 10.17 10.99
CA TYR A 85 4.30 10.84 10.71
C TYR A 85 4.10 12.34 10.44
N LEU A 86 3.17 12.69 9.55
CA LEU A 86 2.87 14.08 9.22
C LEU A 86 2.24 14.85 10.38
N TYR A 87 1.40 14.19 11.19
CA TYR A 87 0.72 14.84 12.31
C TYR A 87 1.65 15.10 13.50
N VAL A 88 2.63 14.23 13.74
CA VAL A 88 3.59 14.32 14.85
C VAL A 88 4.88 15.02 14.40
N ASN A 89 4.79 15.95 13.44
CA ASN A 89 5.91 16.75 12.94
C ASN A 89 7.15 15.93 12.58
N ASP A 90 7.00 14.96 11.68
CA ASP A 90 8.11 14.23 11.06
C ASP A 90 8.95 13.38 12.05
N ASN A 91 8.30 12.83 13.08
CA ASN A 91 8.99 12.01 14.08
C ASN A 91 9.69 10.79 13.46
N SER A 92 10.99 10.66 13.76
CA SER A 92 11.87 9.59 13.28
C SER A 92 11.36 8.16 13.58
N PHE A 93 10.59 7.97 14.66
CA PHE A 93 10.00 6.68 14.99
C PHE A 93 9.03 6.22 13.89
N PHE A 94 8.09 7.08 13.48
CA PHE A 94 7.12 6.73 12.44
C PHE A 94 7.79 6.57 11.08
N ARG A 95 8.80 7.40 10.76
CA ARG A 95 9.62 7.23 9.56
C ARG A 95 10.27 5.85 9.51
N ASN A 96 10.95 5.46 10.59
CA ASN A 96 11.62 4.16 10.66
C ASN A 96 10.63 3.00 10.60
N ALA A 97 9.46 3.13 11.24
CA ALA A 97 8.39 2.14 11.12
C ALA A 97 7.94 1.99 9.66
N ILE A 98 7.65 3.09 8.96
CA ILE A 98 7.26 3.06 7.54
C ILE A 98 8.34 2.37 6.69
N ILE A 99 9.61 2.69 6.91
CA ILE A 99 10.73 2.06 6.20
C ILE A 99 10.73 0.53 6.42
N VAL A 100 10.61 0.07 7.68
CA VAL A 100 10.60 -1.37 8.01
C VAL A 100 9.40 -2.08 7.37
N PHE A 101 8.21 -1.49 7.45
CA PHE A 101 7.02 -2.05 6.81
C PHE A 101 7.17 -2.09 5.28
N SER A 102 7.77 -1.07 4.67
CA SER A 102 8.04 -1.04 3.23
C SER A 102 9.00 -2.15 2.80
N PHE A 103 10.13 -2.33 3.50
CA PHE A 103 11.06 -3.44 3.21
C PHE A 103 10.41 -4.82 3.40
N THR A 104 9.58 -4.96 4.44
CA THR A 104 8.83 -6.19 4.69
C THR A 104 7.88 -6.48 3.52
N ASN A 105 7.17 -5.48 3.01
CA ASN A 105 6.26 -5.64 1.87
C ASN A 105 7.01 -5.99 0.57
N ILE A 106 8.16 -5.37 0.33
CA ILE A 106 9.01 -5.67 -0.83
C ILE A 106 9.48 -7.14 -0.77
N THR A 107 9.99 -7.57 0.39
CA THR A 107 10.46 -8.96 0.59
C THR A 107 9.31 -9.96 0.38
N LEU A 108 8.14 -9.66 0.95
CA LEU A 108 6.94 -10.47 0.83
C LEU A 108 6.47 -10.56 -0.63
N MET A 109 6.58 -9.48 -1.40
CA MET A 109 6.28 -9.48 -2.83
C MET A 109 7.27 -10.33 -3.62
N MET A 110 8.58 -10.18 -3.37
CA MET A 110 9.61 -10.96 -4.09
C MET A 110 9.40 -12.46 -3.88
N TYR A 111 9.11 -12.87 -2.64
CA TYR A 111 8.75 -14.25 -2.35
C TYR A 111 7.51 -14.71 -3.12
N PHE A 112 6.46 -13.88 -3.15
CA PHE A 112 5.21 -14.20 -3.84
C PHE A 112 5.39 -14.35 -5.35
N TYR A 113 6.18 -13.45 -5.96
CA TYR A 113 6.52 -13.50 -7.37
C TYR A 113 7.26 -14.78 -7.72
N LEU A 114 8.29 -15.14 -6.95
CA LEU A 114 9.06 -16.37 -7.16
C LEU A 114 8.19 -17.64 -7.04
N LYS A 115 7.23 -17.63 -6.11
CA LYS A 115 6.41 -18.82 -5.82
C LYS A 115 5.22 -19.00 -6.74
N PHE A 116 4.56 -17.92 -7.15
CA PHE A 116 3.29 -17.99 -7.89
C PHE A 116 3.37 -17.35 -9.29
N ASN A 117 4.50 -16.74 -9.66
CA ASN A 117 4.69 -15.97 -10.90
C ASN A 117 3.57 -14.93 -11.14
N LYS A 118 3.07 -14.36 -10.03
CA LYS A 118 2.05 -13.32 -9.98
C LYS A 118 2.67 -12.10 -9.32
N LEU A 119 2.53 -10.96 -9.98
CA LEU A 119 3.17 -9.72 -9.55
C LEU A 119 2.14 -8.87 -8.78
N LEU A 120 2.52 -8.43 -7.57
CA LEU A 120 1.78 -7.45 -6.77
C LEU A 120 2.45 -6.07 -6.92
N LEU A 121 2.57 -5.63 -8.18
CA LEU A 121 3.35 -4.47 -8.60
C LEU A 121 3.00 -3.20 -7.80
N LEU A 122 1.73 -3.09 -7.39
CA LEU A 122 1.20 -1.95 -6.69
C LEU A 122 1.79 -1.75 -5.29
N ASN A 123 1.86 -2.84 -4.54
CA ASN A 123 2.42 -2.84 -3.20
C ASN A 123 3.89 -2.41 -3.25
N PHE A 124 4.61 -2.84 -4.29
CA PHE A 124 6.00 -2.45 -4.50
C PHE A 124 6.16 -0.99 -4.86
N ILE A 125 5.44 -0.47 -5.85
CA ILE A 125 5.58 0.93 -6.26
C ILE A 125 5.27 1.86 -5.08
N PHE A 126 4.18 1.61 -4.35
CA PHE A 126 3.79 2.45 -3.23
C PHE A 126 4.72 2.34 -2.02
N THR A 127 5.17 1.14 -1.66
CA THR A 127 6.11 0.97 -0.54
C THR A 127 7.48 1.54 -0.85
N PHE A 128 7.92 1.40 -2.09
CA PHE A 128 9.15 1.98 -2.58
C PHE A 128 9.06 3.52 -2.59
N THR A 129 8.02 4.11 -3.17
CA THR A 129 7.86 5.57 -3.21
C THR A 129 7.64 6.17 -1.82
N SER A 130 6.84 5.56 -0.95
CA SER A 130 6.66 6.04 0.42
C SER A 130 7.96 5.98 1.23
N SER A 131 8.79 4.94 1.04
CA SER A 131 10.10 4.87 1.70
C SER A 131 11.09 5.92 1.19
N ILE A 132 11.05 6.29 -0.10
CA ILE A 132 11.95 7.27 -0.71
C ILE A 132 11.51 8.71 -0.45
N LEU A 133 10.20 8.97 -0.48
CA LEU A 133 9.66 10.32 -0.26
C LEU A 133 9.77 10.80 1.19
N LEU A 134 10.02 9.88 2.13
CA LEU A 134 10.24 10.18 3.55
C LEU A 134 11.73 10.31 3.91
N PHE A 135 12.64 10.16 2.94
CA PHE A 135 14.05 10.55 3.03
C PHE A 135 14.24 12.01 2.58
#